data_AF-A0A935C7W5-F1
#
_entry.id   AF-A0A935C7W5-F1
#
_cell.length_a   1.000
_cell.length_b   1.000
_cell.length_c   1.000
_cell.angle_alpha   90.00
_cell.angle_beta   90.00
_cell.angle_gamma   90.00
#
_symmetry.space_group_name_H-M   'P 1'
#
loop_
_entity.id
_entity.type
_entity.pdbx_description
1 polymer ?
#
loop_
_entity_poly.entity_id
_entity_poly.type
_entity_poly.pdbx_seq_one_letter_code
_entity_poly.pdbx_strand_id
1 'polypeptide(L)' 'MTYRGEFDPHGQTLLEVAPGGTYLNSRKFTGYERNWATNLDDANARTYHHNRARFMQPDPLGLGADTQA' A
#
# COMPACT_ATOMS: atom_id res chain seq x y z
N MET A 1 18.42 6.38 -14.73
CA MET A 1 17.75 6.45 -13.42
C MET A 1 16.61 5.45 -13.42
N THR A 2 16.45 4.70 -12.34
CA THR A 2 15.36 3.73 -12.14
C THR A 2 14.40 4.29 -11.10
N TYR A 3 13.13 3.88 -11.11
CA TYR A 3 12.18 4.25 -10.06
C TYR A 3 12.75 3.97 -8.67
N ARG A 4 12.70 4.96 -7.78
CA ARG A 4 13.07 4.85 -6.36
C ARG A 4 11.96 5.45 -5.52
N GLY A 5 11.38 4.63 -4.66
CA GLY A 5 10.43 5.06 -3.63
C GLY A 5 10.97 4.73 -2.25
N GLU A 6 10.98 5.71 -1.36
CA GLU A 6 11.27 5.56 0.06
C GLU A 6 9.98 5.82 0.84
N PHE A 7 9.70 4.92 1.77
CA PHE A 7 8.46 4.96 2.53
C PHE A 7 8.77 4.82 4.02
N ASP A 8 7.93 5.41 4.86
CA ASP A 8 7.95 5.12 6.29
C ASP A 8 7.47 3.67 6.56
N PRO A 9 7.56 3.18 7.81
CA PRO A 9 7.11 1.83 8.16
C PRO A 9 5.62 1.55 7.91
N HIS A 10 4.81 2.58 7.62
CA HIS A 10 3.38 2.49 7.37
C HIS A 10 3.00 2.79 5.91
N GLY A 11 3.97 3.06 5.04
CA GLY A 11 3.78 3.29 3.61
C GLY A 11 3.55 4.73 3.19
N GLN A 12 3.78 5.71 4.07
CA GLN A 12 3.88 7.13 3.68
C GLN A 12 5.08 7.34 2.78
N THR A 13 4.86 7.98 1.64
CA THR A 13 5.94 8.38 0.74
C THR A 13 6.80 9.44 1.41
N LEU A 14 8.09 9.14 1.63
CA LEU A 14 9.11 10.08 2.09
C LEU A 14 9.85 10.70 0.91
N LEU A 15 10.20 9.87 -0.08
CA LEU A 15 10.85 10.29 -1.32
C LEU A 15 10.32 9.41 -2.45
N GLU A 16 10.01 10.03 -3.60
CA GLU A 16 9.65 9.27 -4.78
C GLU A 16 10.19 9.95 -6.03
N VAL A 17 11.05 9.24 -6.75
CA VAL A 17 11.73 9.79 -7.93
C VAL A 17 11.77 8.75 -9.05
N ALA A 18 11.41 9.20 -10.26
CA ALA A 18 11.45 8.38 -11.46
C ALA A 18 11.66 9.26 -12.71
N PRO A 19 12.44 8.80 -13.71
CA PRO A 19 12.46 9.46 -15.00
C PRO A 19 11.09 9.35 -15.67
N GLY A 20 10.52 10.47 -16.12
CA GLY A 20 9.20 10.51 -16.77
C GLY A 20 8.00 10.64 -15.81
N GLY A 21 8.27 10.67 -14.50
CA GLY A 21 7.25 10.89 -13.46
C GLY A 21 6.91 9.64 -12.64
N THR A 22 6.46 9.86 -11.42
CA THR A 22 6.21 8.84 -10.40
C THR A 22 4.91 8.05 -10.61
N TYR A 23 3.94 8.65 -11.30
CA TYR A 23 2.63 8.09 -11.62
C TYR A 23 2.69 6.85 -12.54
N LEU A 24 3.80 6.64 -13.26
CA LEU A 24 3.98 5.49 -14.16
C LEU A 24 4.17 4.17 -13.41
N ASN A 25 4.56 4.25 -12.15
CA ASN A 25 4.68 3.09 -11.28
C ASN A 25 3.48 3.10 -10.34
N SER A 26 2.63 2.08 -10.37
CA SER A 26 1.50 1.98 -9.43
C SER A 26 1.84 1.15 -8.19
N ARG A 27 2.89 0.33 -8.23
CA ARG A 27 3.27 -0.56 -7.12
C ARG A 27 4.17 0.12 -6.12
N LYS A 28 3.63 0.45 -4.95
CA LYS A 28 4.28 1.27 -3.94
C LYS A 28 4.75 0.42 -2.75
N PHE A 29 4.42 0.89 -1.55
CA PHE A 29 4.75 0.25 -0.29
C PHE A 29 4.29 -1.21 -0.28
N THR A 30 5.18 -2.12 0.15
CA THR A 30 4.98 -3.59 0.17
C THR A 30 4.64 -4.25 -1.18
N GLY A 31 4.73 -3.51 -2.29
CA GLY A 31 4.50 -4.02 -3.64
C GLY A 31 3.03 -4.05 -4.08
N TYR A 32 2.09 -3.64 -3.23
CA TYR A 32 0.68 -3.49 -3.61
C TYR A 32 0.48 -2.32 -4.56
N GLU A 33 -0.55 -2.42 -5.40
CA GLU A 33 -0.93 -1.35 -6.31
C GLU A 33 -1.62 -0.24 -5.51
N ARG A 34 -1.15 0.99 -5.68
CA ARG A 34 -1.78 2.18 -5.15
C ARG A 34 -2.72 2.75 -6.19
N ASN A 35 -4.01 2.72 -5.87
CA ASN A 35 -5.03 3.30 -6.71
C ASN A 35 -4.91 4.83 -6.68
N TRP A 36 -4.68 5.45 -7.85
CA TRP A 36 -4.48 6.90 -7.96
C TRP A 36 -5.72 7.72 -7.57
N ALA A 37 -6.93 7.17 -7.76
CA ALA A 37 -8.19 7.88 -7.53
C ALA A 37 -8.55 7.91 -6.03
N THR A 38 -8.24 6.85 -5.30
CA THR A 38 -8.56 6.74 -3.85
C THR A 38 -7.36 6.97 -2.95
N ASN A 39 -6.14 6.90 -3.51
CA ASN A 39 -4.88 6.91 -2.77
C ASN A 39 -4.79 5.80 -1.70
N LEU A 40 -5.39 4.64 -1.99
CA LEU A 40 -5.35 3.44 -1.15
C LEU A 40 -4.50 2.35 -1.82
N ASP A 41 -3.85 1.52 -1.00
CA ASP A 41 -3.14 0.34 -1.46
C ASP A 41 -4.11 -0.85 -1.54
N ASP A 42 -4.25 -1.45 -2.73
CA ASP A 42 -5.10 -2.61 -2.99
C ASP A 42 -4.37 -3.89 -2.54
N ALA A 43 -4.63 -4.28 -1.29
CA ALA A 43 -3.96 -5.35 -0.56
C ALA A 43 -4.85 -6.61 -0.45
N ASN A 44 -4.87 -7.39 -1.53
CA ASN A 44 -5.70 -8.59 -1.68
C ASN A 44 -7.19 -8.28 -1.48
N ALA A 45 -7.82 -8.82 -0.43
CA ALA A 45 -9.24 -8.65 -0.12
C ALA A 45 -9.57 -7.35 0.62
N ARG A 46 -8.57 -6.49 0.88
CA ARG A 46 -8.73 -5.24 1.62
C ARG A 46 -7.99 -4.10 0.93
N THR A 47 -8.37 -2.87 1.28
CA THR A 47 -7.62 -1.66 0.94
C THR A 47 -6.96 -1.10 2.19
N TYR A 48 -5.72 -0.65 2.03
CA TYR A 48 -4.91 -0.11 3.12
C TYR A 48 -4.67 1.39 2.93
N HIS A 49 -4.89 2.16 3.99
CA HIS A 49 -4.68 3.60 4.00
C HIS A 49 -3.34 3.92 4.67
N HIS A 50 -2.31 4.13 3.85
CA HIS A 50 -0.98 4.46 4.33
C HIS A 50 -0.95 5.66 5.28
N ASN A 51 -1.73 6.74 5.04
CA ASN A 51 -1.69 7.92 5.95
C ASN A 51 -2.31 7.66 7.33
N ARG A 52 -3.09 6.59 7.46
CA ARG A 52 -3.77 6.21 8.72
C ARG A 52 -3.18 4.95 9.34
N ALA A 53 -2.19 4.36 8.68
CA ALA A 53 -1.55 3.11 9.04
C ALA A 53 -2.56 1.96 9.32
N ARG A 54 -3.65 1.85 8.55
CA ARG A 54 -4.70 0.84 8.79
C ARG A 54 -5.45 0.42 7.54
N PHE A 55 -6.00 -0.79 7.58
CA PHE A 55 -6.99 -1.24 6.61
C PHE A 55 -8.31 -0.49 6.75
N MET A 56 -8.99 -0.29 5.62
CA MET A 56 -10.30 0.36 5.55
C MET A 56 -11.44 -0.61 5.87
N GLN A 57 -11.22 -1.91 5.66
CA GLN A 57 -12.14 -2.99 6.00
C GLN A 57 -11.60 -3.83 7.18
N PRO A 58 -12.48 -4.44 7.99
CA PRO A 58 -12.08 -5.45 8.96
C PRO A 58 -11.41 -6.65 8.27
N ASP A 59 -10.68 -7.45 9.05
CA ASP A 59 -10.11 -8.69 8.54
C ASP A 59 -11.21 -9.66 8.09
N PRO A 60 -11.20 -10.15 6.82
CA PRO A 60 -12.18 -11.12 6.34
C PRO A 60 -12.21 -12.42 7.15
N LEU A 61 -11.07 -12.81 7.74
CA LEU A 61 -10.98 -13.99 8.61
C LEU A 61 -11.35 -13.68 10.08
N GLY A 62 -11.56 -12.40 10.40
CA GLY A 62 -11.93 -11.94 11.73
C GLY A 62 -10.95 -12.42 12.81
N LEU A 63 -11.49 -12.76 13.99
CA LEU A 63 -10.72 -13.37 15.09
C LEU A 63 -10.35 -14.84 14.84
N GLY A 64 -10.89 -15.46 13.79
CA GLY A 64 -10.67 -16.88 13.46
C GLY A 64 -9.36 -17.15 12.72
N ALA A 65 -8.61 -16.11 12.35
CA ALA A 65 -7.33 -16.25 11.65
C ALA A 65 -6.29 -17.04 12.47
N ASP A 66 -6.41 -17.04 13.80
CA ASP A 66 -5.50 -17.71 14.73
C ASP A 66 -5.95 -19.14 15.10
N THR A 67 -7.03 -19.65 14.50
CA THR A 67 -7.59 -20.99 14.81
C THR A 67 -7.17 -22.07 13.81
N GLN A 68 -6.09 -21.88 13.06
CA GLN A 68 -5.47 -23.00 12.35
C GLN A 68 -4.70 -23.88 13.35
N ALA A 69 -5.38 -24.94 13.80
CA ALA A 69 -4.78 -26.12 14.43
C ALA A 69 -3.99 -26.96 13.41
#